data_AF-A0A7C4WZZ2-F1
#
_entry.id   AF-A0A7C4WZZ2-F1
#
_cell.length_a   1.000
_cell.length_b   1.000
_cell.length_c   1.000
_cell.angle_alpha   90.00
_cell.angle_beta   90.00
_cell.angle_gamma   90.00
#
_symmetry.space_group_name_H-M   'P 1'
#
loop_
_entity.id
_entity.type
_entity.pdbx_description
1 polymer ?
#
loop_
_entity_poly.entity_id
_entity_poly.type
_entity_poly.pdbx_seq_one_letter_code
_entity_poly.pdbx_strand_id
1 'polypeptide(L)'
;MHVIEMKLAGRMKKGDVPEYFATIHRVPGNEYITVKLISADGEREHLVEANNPDDVFSMAECLQYHLDGCKGTNSMIHDYYRILENFTD
;
A
#
# COMPACT_ATOMS: atom_id res chain seq x y z
N MET A 1 12.35 -6.88 14.43
CA MET A 1 12.80 -5.91 13.41
C MET A 1 11.54 -5.21 12.96
N HIS A 2 11.33 -3.95 13.35
CA HIS A 2 10.16 -3.19 12.90
C HIS A 2 10.49 -2.59 11.53
N VAL A 3 9.71 -2.97 10.52
CA VAL A 3 9.84 -2.37 9.19
C VAL A 3 9.23 -0.97 9.28
N ILE A 4 10.05 0.06 9.11
CA ILE A 4 9.59 1.47 9.16
C ILE A 4 9.19 1.98 7.79
N GLU A 5 9.69 1.36 6.72
CA GLU A 5 9.39 1.73 5.33
C GLU A 5 9.41 0.49 4.44
N MET A 6 8.48 0.43 3.50
CA MET A 6 8.47 -0.54 2.40
C MET A 6 8.07 0.15 1.09
N LYS A 7 8.77 -0.20 0.01
CA LYS A 7 8.46 0.27 -1.35
C LYS A 7 7.95 -0.88 -2.18
N LEU A 8 6.80 -0.67 -2.82
CA LEU A 8 6.14 -1.62 -3.69
C LEU A 8 6.16 -1.07 -5.11
N ALA A 9 6.46 -1.96 -6.06
CA ALA A 9 6.35 -1.66 -7.48
C ALA A 9 5.11 -2.38 -8.03
N GLY A 10 4.33 -1.66 -8.84
CA GLY A 10 3.18 -2.21 -9.52
C GLY A 10 3.57 -3.30 -10.51
N ARG A 11 2.56 -4.03 -11.00
CA ARG A 11 2.72 -5.10 -11.96
C ARG A 11 3.25 -4.54 -13.27
N MET A 12 4.30 -5.17 -13.78
CA MET A 12 4.94 -4.78 -15.04
C MET A 12 4.74 -5.86 -16.11
N LYS A 13 4.62 -5.43 -17.37
CA LYS A 13 4.79 -6.33 -18.53
C LYS A 13 6.29 -6.49 -18.81
N LYS A 14 6.67 -7.59 -19.46
CA LYS A 14 8.07 -7.86 -19.78
C LYS A 14 8.65 -6.74 -20.66
N GLY A 15 9.65 -6.04 -20.14
CA GLY A 15 10.34 -4.96 -20.84
C GLY A 15 9.76 -3.55 -20.63
N ASP A 16 8.78 -3.40 -19.74
CA ASP A 16 8.14 -2.12 -19.41
C ASP A 16 8.49 -1.66 -17.98
N VAL A 17 8.13 -0.43 -17.61
CA VAL A 17 8.20 0.06 -16.22
C VAL A 17 6.83 -0.05 -15.53
N PRO A 18 6.78 -0.27 -14.21
CA PRO A 18 5.53 -0.20 -13.45
C PRO A 18 4.85 1.17 -13.61
N GLU A 19 3.53 1.16 -13.82
CA GLU A 19 2.72 2.38 -13.92
C GLU A 19 2.55 3.07 -12.56
N TYR A 20 2.49 2.28 -11.49
CA TYR A 20 2.33 2.74 -10.11
C TYR A 20 3.44 2.22 -9.22
N PHE A 21 3.85 3.05 -8.27
CA PHE A 21 4.68 2.69 -7.13
C PHE A 21 3.97 3.07 -5.85
N ALA A 22 4.18 2.30 -4.78
CA ALA A 22 3.70 2.66 -3.45
C ALA A 22 4.86 2.72 -2.45
N THR A 23 4.81 3.68 -1.53
CA THR A 23 5.68 3.72 -0.35
C THR A 23 4.81 3.67 0.89
N ILE A 24 4.98 2.64 1.70
CA ILE A 24 4.35 2.49 3.01
C ILE A 24 5.38 2.89 4.04
N HIS A 25 5.03 3.81 4.94
CA HIS A 25 5.93 4.32 5.97
C HIS A 25 5.21 4.44 7.31
N ARG A 26 5.88 4.01 8.37
CA ARG A 26 5.40 4.09 9.75
C ARG A 26 6.47 4.70 10.63
N VAL A 27 6.11 5.79 11.29
CA VAL A 27 6.92 6.39 12.36
C VAL A 27 6.52 5.72 13.69
N PRO A 28 7.46 5.11 14.44
CA PRO A 28 7.15 4.53 15.74
C PRO A 28 6.51 5.55 16.69
N GLY A 29 5.41 5.15 17.33
CA GLY A 29 4.65 6.01 18.24
C GLY A 29 3.66 6.98 17.56
N ASN A 30 3.58 6.99 16.22
CA ASN A 30 2.49 7.66 15.50
C ASN A 30 1.29 6.70 15.40
N GLU A 31 0.06 7.23 15.41
CA GLU A 31 -1.17 6.44 15.24
C GLU A 31 -1.44 6.12 13.77
N TYR A 32 -0.83 6.86 12.83
CA TYR A 32 -1.06 6.71 11.39
C TYR A 32 0.09 6.00 10.65
N ILE A 33 -0.26 5.24 9.63
CA ILE A 33 0.61 4.74 8.57
C ILE A 33 0.48 5.71 7.39
N THR A 34 1.59 6.18 6.84
CA THR A 34 1.58 7.02 5.64
C THR A 34 1.80 6.14 4.42
N VAL A 35 0.87 6.19 3.47
CA VAL A 35 0.96 5.46 2.20
C VAL A 35 0.99 6.46 1.05
N LYS A 36 2.07 6.46 0.27
CA LYS A 36 2.23 7.29 -0.92
C LYS A 36 2.06 6.44 -2.16
N LEU A 37 1.16 6.83 -3.06
CA LEU A 37 0.98 6.25 -4.39
C LEU A 37 1.54 7.23 -5.43
N ILE A 38 2.46 6.75 -6.25
CA ILE A 38 3.19 7.53 -7.25
C ILE A 38 2.88 6.95 -8.62
N SER A 39 2.45 7.79 -9.55
CA SER A 39 2.28 7.45 -10.97
C SER A 39 2.77 8.58 -11.86
N ALA A 40 2.67 8.40 -13.19
CA ALA A 40 3.01 9.44 -14.15
C ALA A 40 2.12 10.70 -14.01
N ASP A 41 0.90 10.55 -13.49
CA ASP A 41 -0.07 11.64 -13.32
C ASP A 41 0.16 12.44 -12.03
N GLY A 42 1.03 11.94 -11.14
CA GLY A 42 1.40 12.62 -9.90
C GLY A 42 1.47 11.69 -8.69
N GLU A 43 1.51 12.31 -7.52
CA GLU A 43 1.62 11.63 -6.23
C GLU A 43 0.38 11.86 -5.37
N ARG A 44 -0.08 10.81 -4.69
CA ARG A 44 -1.18 10.85 -3.72
C ARG A 44 -0.70 10.29 -2.40
N GLU A 45 -0.95 11.00 -1.31
CA GLU A 45 -0.63 10.57 0.05
C GLU A 45 -1.92 10.22 0.79
N HIS A 46 -1.91 9.09 1.46
CA HIS A 46 -2.98 8.58 2.31
C HIS A 46 -2.45 8.43 3.73
N LEU A 47 -3.24 8.89 4.70
CA LEU A 47 -3.03 8.61 6.12
C LEU A 47 -4.01 7.52 6.52
N VAL A 48 -3.48 6.45 7.09
CA VAL A 48 -4.26 5.25 7.46
C VAL A 48 -4.13 5.05 8.96
N GLU A 49 -5.24 4.95 9.67
CA GLU A 49 -5.29 4.67 11.09
C GLU A 49 -4.84 3.23 11.36
N ALA A 50 -3.69 3.05 12.02
CA ALA A 50 -3.15 1.71 12.28
C ALA A 50 -4.03 0.85 13.19
N ASN A 51 -4.81 1.49 14.06
CA ASN A 51 -5.70 0.81 15.01
C ASN A 51 -7.11 0.57 14.45
N ASN A 52 -7.33 0.85 13.17
CA ASN A 52 -8.62 0.73 12.50
C ASN A 52 -8.52 -0.29 11.35
N PRO A 53 -8.88 -1.58 11.60
CA PRO A 53 -8.75 -2.64 10.61
C PRO A 53 -9.52 -2.36 9.31
N ASP A 54 -10.65 -1.65 9.37
CA ASP A 54 -11.44 -1.30 8.19
C ASP A 54 -10.71 -0.27 7.32
N ASP A 55 -10.06 0.72 7.94
CA ASP A 55 -9.25 1.71 7.21
C ASP A 55 -8.02 1.05 6.56
N VAL A 56 -7.36 0.15 7.30
CA VAL A 56 -6.24 -0.66 6.77
C VAL A 56 -6.69 -1.55 5.61
N PHE A 57 -7.85 -2.18 5.71
CA PHE A 57 -8.41 -3.00 4.63
C PHE A 57 -8.77 -2.16 3.40
N SER A 58 -9.39 -0.99 3.60
CA SER A 58 -9.71 -0.08 2.49
C SER A 58 -8.45 0.41 1.77
N MET A 59 -7.36 0.64 2.51
CA MET A 59 -6.08 0.98 1.90
C MET A 59 -5.48 -0.20 1.14
N ALA A 60 -5.62 -1.43 1.65
CA ALA A 60 -5.20 -2.63 0.94
C ALA A 60 -5.92 -2.78 -0.42
N GLU A 61 -7.23 -2.51 -0.46
CA GLU A 61 -8.01 -2.49 -1.71
C GLU A 61 -7.47 -1.44 -2.69
N CYS A 62 -7.15 -0.24 -2.19
CA CYS A 62 -6.60 0.84 -3.00
C CYS A 62 -5.20 0.51 -3.56
N LEU A 63 -4.32 -0.07 -2.73
CA LEU A 63 -3.00 -0.54 -3.16
C LEU A 63 -3.14 -1.62 -4.23
N GLN A 64 -3.97 -2.63 -3.98
CA GLN A 64 -4.22 -3.72 -4.92
C GLN A 64 -4.67 -3.18 -6.27
N TYR A 65 -5.70 -2.33 -6.29
CA TYR A 65 -6.26 -1.80 -7.52
C TYR A 65 -5.22 -1.05 -8.37
N HIS A 66 -4.45 -0.15 -7.76
CA HIS A 66 -3.48 0.68 -8.49
C HIS A 66 -2.21 -0.10 -8.87
N LEU A 67 -1.69 -0.94 -7.98
CA LEU A 67 -0.45 -1.69 -8.25
C LEU A 67 -0.69 -2.83 -9.23
N ASP A 68 -1.83 -3.53 -9.15
CA ASP A 68 -2.13 -4.62 -10.09
C ASP A 68 -2.81 -4.14 -11.38
N GLY A 69 -3.39 -2.94 -11.36
CA GLY A 69 -4.13 -2.36 -12.49
C GLY A 69 -5.48 -3.04 -12.75
N CYS A 70 -6.04 -3.75 -11.76
CA CYS A 70 -7.33 -4.41 -11.88
C CYS A 70 -8.08 -4.48 -10.54
N LYS A 71 -9.41 -4.64 -10.61
CA LYS A 71 -10.22 -4.99 -9.44
C LYS A 71 -9.88 -6.43 -9.03
N GLY A 72 -9.11 -6.57 -7.97
CA GLY A 72 -8.64 -7.85 -7.47
C GLY A 72 -9.71 -8.64 -6.75
N THR A 73 -9.38 -9.90 -6.48
CA THR A 73 -10.19 -10.76 -5.61
C THR A 73 -9.88 -10.48 -4.15
N ASN A 74 -10.75 -10.93 -3.23
CA ASN A 74 -10.49 -10.82 -1.79
C ASN A 74 -9.12 -11.40 -1.40
N SER A 75 -8.67 -12.48 -2.03
CA SER A 75 -7.35 -13.05 -1.74
C SER A 75 -6.21 -12.07 -2.08
N MET A 76 -6.30 -11.38 -3.22
CA MET A 76 -5.28 -10.41 -3.63
C MET A 76 -5.26 -9.20 -2.70
N ILE A 77 -6.45 -8.71 -2.31
CA ILE A 77 -6.58 -7.62 -1.34
C ILE A 77 -5.97 -8.03 0.00
N HIS A 78 -6.23 -9.26 0.46
CA HIS A 78 -5.68 -9.78 1.70
C HIS A 78 -4.15 -9.89 1.70
N ASP A 79 -3.50 -10.10 0.55
CA ASP A 79 -2.04 -10.08 0.45
C ASP A 79 -1.48 -8.70 0.81
N TYR A 80 -2.09 -7.62 0.30
CA TYR A 80 -1.72 -6.24 0.66
C TYR A 80 -2.12 -5.86 2.09
N TYR A 81 -3.26 -6.37 2.57
CA TYR A 81 -3.70 -6.16 3.95
C TYR A 81 -2.67 -6.71 4.95
N ARG A 82 -2.18 -7.93 4.73
CA ARG A 82 -1.10 -8.53 5.55
C ARG A 82 0.19 -7.74 5.50
N ILE A 83 0.50 -7.10 4.37
CA ILE A 83 1.67 -6.20 4.27
C ILE A 83 1.48 -5.03 5.22
N LEU A 84 0.32 -4.35 5.17
CA LEU A 84 0.00 -3.22 6.02
C LEU A 84 -0.08 -3.59 7.51
N GLU A 85 -0.56 -4.78 7.87
CA GLU A 85 -0.56 -5.28 9.25
C GLU A 85 0.86 -5.33 9.86
N ASN A 86 1.93 -5.49 9.06
CA ASN A 86 3.29 -5.41 9.60
C ASN A 86 3.68 -4.00 10.11
N PHE A 87 2.84 -3.00 9.85
CA PHE A 87 3.02 -1.60 10.25
C PHE A 87 2.01 -1.14 11.31
N THR A 88 1.07 -2.01 11.71
CA THR A 88 0.06 -1.69 12.73
C THR A 88 0.55 -1.90 14.17
N ASP A 89 1.65 -2.65 14.34
CA ASP A 89 2.30 -2.98 15.62
C ASP A 89 3.02 -1.79 16.30
#